data_AF-A0A380EEU5-F1
#
_entry.id   AF-A0A380EEU5-F1
#
_cell.length_a   1.000
_cell.length_b   1.000
_cell.length_c   1.000
_cell.angle_alpha   90.00
_cell.angle_beta   90.00
_cell.angle_gamma   90.00
#
_symmetry.space_group_name_H-M   'P 1'
#
loop_
_entity.id
_entity.type
_entity.pdbx_description
1 polymer ?
#
loop_
_entity_poly.entity_id
_entity_poly.type
_entity_poly.pdbx_seq_one_letter_code
_entity_poly.pdbx_strand_id
1 'polypeptide(L)' 'MIQVSIPASVPLKELDYNAEVELINPVADTVATATFRGADVDWYVKADDLVLKGQTKPHQKYKKEASESEK' A
#
# COMPACT_ATOMS: atom_id res chain seq x y z
N MET A 1 -12.12 7.79 0.13
CA MET A 1 -11.19 6.65 0.22
C MET A 1 -10.24 6.75 -0.96
N ILE A 2 -8.97 6.43 -0.79
CA ILE A 2 -8.01 6.32 -1.89
C ILE A 2 -7.59 4.86 -2.01
N GLN A 3 -7.27 4.41 -3.22
CA GLN A 3 -6.77 3.06 -3.41
C GLN A 3 -5.24 3.06 -3.26
N VAL A 4 -4.75 2.28 -2.30
CA VAL A 4 -3.31 2.06 -2.09
C VAL A 4 -2.98 0.61 -2.40
N SER A 5 -1.95 0.40 -3.23
CA SER A 5 -1.43 -0.92 -3.59
C SER A 5 -0.07 -1.12 -2.93
N ILE A 6 0.07 -2.22 -2.22
CA ILE A 6 1.32 -2.70 -1.59
C ILE A 6 1.70 -4.03 -2.26
N PRO A 7 2.98 -4.28 -2.58
CA PRO A 7 3.43 -5.55 -3.15
C PRO A 7 3.06 -6.74 -2.27
N ALA A 8 2.66 -7.85 -2.89
CA ALA A 8 2.34 -9.10 -2.19
C ALA A 8 3.54 -9.71 -1.42
N SER A 9 4.77 -9.25 -1.70
CA SER A 9 5.96 -9.64 -0.95
C SER A 9 6.01 -9.06 0.47
N VAL A 10 5.23 -8.01 0.73
CA VAL A 10 5.10 -7.41 2.07
C VAL A 10 4.03 -8.21 2.84
N PRO A 11 4.33 -8.66 4.07
CA PRO A 11 3.36 -9.39 4.87
C PRO A 11 2.15 -8.51 5.22
N LEU A 12 0.99 -9.14 5.38
CA LEU A 12 -0.22 -8.44 5.80
C LEU A 12 -0.01 -7.80 7.18
N LYS A 13 -0.44 -6.54 7.31
CA LYS A 13 -0.38 -5.78 8.56
C LYS A 13 -1.79 -5.63 9.11
N GLU A 14 -2.02 -6.19 10.29
CA GLU A 14 -3.28 -6.01 11.03
C GLU A 14 -3.20 -4.68 11.78
N LEU A 15 -3.80 -3.65 11.20
CA LEU A 15 -3.85 -2.31 11.77
C LEU A 15 -5.29 -1.95 12.09
N ASP A 16 -5.48 -1.15 13.14
CA ASP A 16 -6.80 -0.60 13.44
C ASP A 16 -7.30 0.26 12.26
N TYR A 17 -8.61 0.25 12.03
CA TYR A 17 -9.23 0.91 10.88
C TYR A 17 -8.86 2.40 10.74
N ASN A 18 -8.67 3.10 11.87
CA ASN A 18 -8.30 4.51 11.91
C ASN A 18 -6.85 4.75 12.37
N ALA A 19 -6.00 3.73 12.37
CA ALA A 19 -4.60 3.90 12.72
C ALA A 19 -3.91 4.86 11.73
N GLU A 20 -3.13 5.80 12.26
CA GLU A 20 -2.32 6.67 11.42
C GLU A 20 -1.10 5.92 10.92
N VAL A 21 -0.87 5.99 9.60
CA VAL A 21 0.14 5.22 8.90
C VAL A 21 0.93 6.11 7.94
N GLU A 22 2.16 5.74 7.68
CA GLU A 22 3.04 6.37 6.69
C GLU A 22 3.34 5.38 5.57
N LEU A 23 3.27 5.85 4.33
CA LEU A 23 3.62 5.07 3.14
C LEU A 23 5.12 5.20 2.86
N ILE A 24 5.77 4.07 2.58
CA ILE A 24 7.18 4.03 2.19
C ILE A 24 7.27 4.11 0.67
N ASN A 25 8.01 5.12 0.17
CA ASN A 25 8.22 5.39 -1.25
C ASN A 25 6.91 5.43 -2.08
N PRO A 26 5.94 6.31 -1.73
CA PRO A 26 4.68 6.37 -2.46
C PRO A 26 4.85 6.97 -3.86
N VAL A 27 4.18 6.37 -4.84
CA VAL A 27 4.02 6.87 -6.20
C VAL A 27 2.52 7.04 -6.47
N ALA A 28 2.11 8.26 -6.79
CA ALA A 28 0.72 8.60 -7.10
C ALA A 28 0.50 8.57 -8.62
N ASP A 29 -0.43 7.74 -9.06
CA ASP A 29 -0.89 7.60 -10.43
C ASP A 29 -2.34 8.11 -10.52
N THR A 30 -2.66 8.85 -11.57
CA THR A 30 -4.04 9.24 -11.89
C THR A 30 -4.45 8.71 -13.24
N VAL A 31 -5.68 8.23 -13.33
CA VAL A 31 -6.29 7.82 -14.60
C VAL A 31 -7.51 8.70 -14.81
N ALA A 32 -7.51 9.46 -15.90
CA ALA A 32 -8.63 10.29 -16.28
C ALA A 32 -9.38 9.64 -17.45
N THR A 33 -10.64 9.31 -17.22
CA THR A 33 -11.56 8.80 -18.25
C THR A 33 -12.44 9.94 -18.73
N ALA A 34 -12.27 10.36 -19.98
CA ALA A 34 -13.07 11.44 -20.56
C ALA A 34 -14.55 11.02 -20.68
N THR A 35 -15.47 11.93 -20.34
CA THR A 35 -16.92 11.76 -20.46
C THR A 35 -17.53 12.90 -21.27
N PHE A 36 -18.79 12.77 -21.68
CA PHE A 36 -19.48 13.83 -22.43
C PHE A 36 -19.63 15.14 -21.65
N ARG A 37 -19.51 15.11 -20.31
CA ARG A 37 -19.67 16.28 -19.43
C ARG A 37 -18.40 16.64 -18.64
N GLY A 38 -17.25 16.02 -18.93
CA GLY A 38 -16.01 16.25 -18.20
C GLY A 38 -15.06 15.06 -18.25
N ALA A 39 -14.47 14.72 -17.11
CA ALA A 39 -13.66 13.51 -16.96
C ALA A 39 -13.87 12.94 -15.55
N ASP A 40 -13.99 11.62 -15.46
CA ASP A 40 -13.91 10.90 -14.20
C ASP A 40 -12.44 10.64 -13.88
N VAL A 41 -12.02 10.90 -12.64
CA VAL A 41 -10.61 10.83 -12.24
C VAL A 41 -10.44 9.83 -11.10
N ASP A 42 -9.74 8.75 -11.39
CA ASP A 42 -9.34 7.74 -10.41
C ASP A 42 -7.92 8.01 -9.93
N TRP A 43 -7.70 7.85 -8.62
CA TRP A 43 -6.42 8.07 -7.96
C TRP A 43 -5.91 6.75 -7.39
N TYR A 44 -4.73 6.34 -7.80
CA TYR A 44 -4.06 5.14 -7.35
C TYR A 44 -2.73 5.51 -6.71
N VAL A 45 -2.42 4.92 -5.56
CA VAL A 45 -1.11 5.09 -4.92
C VAL A 45 -0.45 3.72 -4.84
N LYS A 46 0.77 3.60 -5.35
CA LYS A 46 1.62 2.43 -5.13
C LYS A 46 2.64 2.79 -4.05
N ALA A 47 2.90 1.90 -3.12
CA ALA A 47 3.93 2.10 -2.10
C ALA A 47 4.67 0.80 -1.85
N ASP A 48 5.93 0.89 -1.43
CA ASP A 48 6.75 -0.29 -1.16
C ASP A 48 6.36 -0.97 0.15
N ASP A 49 5.91 -0.20 1.14
CA ASP A 49 5.46 -0.68 2.45
C ASP A 49 4.60 0.38 3.16
N LEU A 50 3.95 0.01 4.27
CA LEU A 50 3.12 0.86 5.10
C LEU A 50 3.46 0.67 6.59
N VAL A 51 3.79 1.74 7.31
CA VAL A 51 4.23 1.67 8.72
C VAL A 51 3.31 2.48 9.62
N LEU A 52 3.16 2.07 10.88
CA LEU A 52 2.45 2.88 11.87
C LEU A 52 3.22 4.17 12.14
N LYS A 53 2.50 5.30 12.12
CA LYS A 53 3.09 6.60 12.36
C LYS A 53 3.71 6.65 13.76
N GLY A 54 4.94 7.15 13.84
CA GLY A 54 5.72 7.20 15.09
C GLY A 54 6.53 5.93 15.41
N GLN A 55 6.41 4.85 14.61
CA GLN A 55 7.32 3.71 14.67
C GLN A 55 8.36 3.77 13.53
N THR A 56 9.17 4.83 13.50
CA THR A 56 10.33 4.93 12.60
C THR A 56 11.49 4.06 13.11
N LYS A 57 11.35 2.74 12.98
CA LYS A 57 12.53 1.85 12.97
C LYS A 57 12.91 1.60 11.51
N PRO A 58 14.09 2.06 11.04
CA PRO A 58 14.51 1.77 9.69
C PRO A 58 14.78 0.26 9.57
N HIS A 59 14.19 -0.36 8.54
CA HIS A 59 14.49 -1.72 8.08
C HIS A 59 14.22 -2.85 9.08
N GLN A 60 12.95 -3.19 9.29
CA GLN A 60 12.61 -4.57 9.64
C GLN A 60 12.64 -5.39 8.36
N LYS A 61 13.77 -6.05 8.06
CA LYS A 61 13.82 -7.09 7.00
C LYS A 61 12.81 -8.17 7.37
N TYR A 62 11.65 -8.17 6.73
CA TYR A 62 10.67 -9.23 6.91
C TYR A 62 11.30 -10.54 6.41
N LYS A 63 11.42 -11.50 7.34
CA LYS A 63 11.93 -12.85 7.08
C LYS A 63 10.92 -13.53 6.16
N LYS A 64 11.37 -13.97 4.98
CA LYS A 64 10.59 -14.86 4.10
C LYS A 64 10.27 -16.13 4.89
N GLU A 65 9.03 -16.28 5.33
CA GLU A 65 8.49 -17.61 5.63
C GLU A 65 7.99 -18.19 4.31
N ALA A 66 8.81 -19.06 3.74
CA ALA A 66 8.40 -19.98 2.71
C ALA A 66 7.40 -20.95 3.34
N SER A 67 6.11 -20.78 3.09
CA SER A 67 5.15 -21.88 3.22
C SER A 67 5.14 -22.64 1.89
N GLU A 68 6.19 -23.41 1.68
CA GLU A 68 6.12 -24.61 0.86
C GLU A 68 5.32 -25.62 1.67
N SER A 69 3.99 -25.62 1.48
CA SER A 69 3.10 -26.64 2.03
C SER A 69 3.21 -27.87 1.15
N GLU A 70 4.17 -28.70 1.51
CA GLU A 70 4.29 -30.09 1.10
C GLU A 70 3.26 -30.92 1.89
N LYS A 71 2.15 -31.31 1.24
CA LYS A 71 1.51 -32.64 1.32
C LYS A 71 0.23 -32.72 0.49
#